data_AF-A0A383E2C2-F1
#
_entry.id   AF-A0A383E2C2-F1
#
_cell.length_a   1.000
_cell.length_b   1.000
_cell.length_c   1.000
_cell.angle_alpha   90.00
_cell.angle_beta   90.00
_cell.angle_gamma   90.00
#
_symmetry.space_group_name_H-M   'P 1'
#
loop_
_entity.id
_entity.type
_entity.pdbx_description
1 polymer ?
#
loop_
_entity_poly.entity_id
_entity_poly.type
_entity_poly.pdbx_seq_one_letter_code
_entity_poly.pdbx_strand_id
1 'polypeptide(L)'
;MTKTHSLLIGKEWKKSSHTIPVVNPFTEEVFAEVCLADSSEIENAIDLSKDAFPKTRVLPSYQRSNICMDIARGIKNRSEEFAVTIAKESGKPLIYARAEVNRSISTFEIASQEALRMDGEMLTLDITESARGKSGLTRRFPIGPIAGISPFNFPLNLVS
;
A
#
# COMPACT_ATOMS: atom_id res chain seq x y z
N MET A 1 27.07 10.79 9.13
CA MET A 1 26.81 10.07 7.86
C MET A 1 25.31 9.95 7.70
N THR A 2 24.79 10.36 6.55
CA THR A 2 23.37 10.21 6.18
C THR A 2 23.02 8.73 6.03
N LYS A 3 21.83 8.34 6.45
CA LYS A 3 21.38 6.93 6.39
C LYS A 3 20.88 6.62 4.98
N THR A 4 21.43 5.58 4.35
CA THR A 4 20.94 5.07 3.06
C THR A 4 19.84 4.03 3.28
N HIS A 5 18.67 4.27 2.69
CA HIS A 5 17.51 3.37 2.72
C HIS A 5 17.50 2.45 1.50
N SER A 6 17.35 1.16 1.76
CA SER A 6 17.33 0.09 0.75
C SER A 6 15.94 -0.09 0.13
N LEU A 7 15.88 -0.69 -1.07
CA LEU A 7 14.62 -1.14 -1.68
C LEU A 7 14.15 -2.41 -0.99
N LEU A 8 12.83 -2.58 -0.81
CA LEU A 8 12.25 -3.86 -0.43
C LEU A 8 11.74 -4.56 -1.69
N ILE A 9 12.44 -5.61 -2.14
CA ILE A 9 12.06 -6.40 -3.32
C ILE A 9 11.76 -7.83 -2.85
N GLY A 10 10.49 -8.23 -2.96
CA GLY A 10 10.00 -9.48 -2.36
C GLY A 10 10.06 -9.43 -0.83
N LYS A 11 10.95 -10.22 -0.22
CA LYS A 11 11.17 -10.25 1.24
C LYS A 11 12.54 -9.73 1.66
N GLU A 12 13.30 -9.17 0.72
CA GLU A 12 14.69 -8.80 0.94
C GLU A 12 14.89 -7.30 0.80
N TRP A 13 15.66 -6.74 1.73
CA TRP A 13 16.18 -5.38 1.61
C TRP A 13 17.42 -5.40 0.72
N LYS A 14 17.33 -4.74 -0.44
CA LYS A 14 18.40 -4.69 -1.44
C LYS A 14 18.93 -3.26 -1.60
N LYS A 15 20.25 -3.15 -1.58
CA LYS A 15 20.93 -1.91 -2.01
C LYS A 15 20.98 -1.92 -3.54
N SER A 16 20.63 -0.79 -4.14
CA SER A 16 20.84 -0.59 -5.56
C SER A 16 22.24 -0.01 -5.82
N SER A 17 22.65 -0.01 -7.08
CA SER A 17 23.89 0.58 -7.57
C SER A 17 23.89 2.11 -7.49
N HIS A 18 22.70 2.72 -7.55
CA HIS A 18 22.52 4.17 -7.51
C HIS A 18 21.67 4.58 -6.30
N THR A 19 21.98 5.75 -5.77
CA THR A 19 21.20 6.39 -4.70
C THR A 19 20.86 7.82 -5.11
N ILE A 20 19.79 8.35 -4.53
CA ILE A 20 19.41 9.76 -4.64
C ILE A 20 19.34 10.38 -3.25
N PRO A 21 19.80 11.63 -3.08
CA PRO A 21 19.70 12.33 -1.81
C PRO A 21 18.26 12.76 -1.54
N VAL A 22 17.83 12.66 -0.29
CA VAL A 22 16.58 13.24 0.20
C VAL A 22 16.93 14.52 0.94
N VAL A 23 16.47 15.64 0.39
CA VAL A 23 16.77 16.99 0.85
C VAL A 23 15.62 17.50 1.69
N ASN A 24 15.93 18.13 2.83
CA ASN A 24 14.94 18.88 3.58
C ASN A 24 14.70 20.21 2.87
N PRO A 25 13.48 20.51 2.37
CA PRO A 25 13.22 21.70 1.58
C PRO A 25 13.30 23.01 2.39
N PHE A 26 13.30 22.95 3.73
CA PHE A 26 13.45 24.13 4.58
C PHE A 26 14.92 24.48 4.87
N THR A 27 15.76 23.47 5.13
CA THR A 27 17.18 23.68 5.46
C THR A 27 18.11 23.52 4.27
N GLU A 28 17.63 22.95 3.16
CA GLU A 28 18.40 22.55 1.97
C GLU A 28 19.48 21.48 2.25
N GLU A 29 19.47 20.90 3.45
CA GLU A 29 20.42 19.86 3.84
C GLU A 29 19.92 18.47 3.47
N VAL A 30 20.84 17.62 3.01
CA VAL A 30 20.59 16.18 2.82
C VAL A 30 20.49 15.51 4.18
N PHE A 31 19.37 14.85 4.47
CA PHE A 31 19.18 14.13 5.75
C PHE A 31 19.11 12.61 5.59
N ALA A 32 18.88 12.10 4.38
CA ALA A 32 18.88 10.69 4.05
C ALA A 32 19.27 10.45 2.58
N GLU A 33 19.54 9.21 2.23
CA GLU A 33 19.64 8.75 0.84
C GLU A 33 18.68 7.58 0.63
N VAL A 34 18.11 7.45 -0.57
CA VAL A 34 17.29 6.30 -0.95
C VAL A 34 17.88 5.64 -2.19
N CYS A 35 17.79 4.32 -2.28
CA CYS A 35 18.19 3.59 -3.47
C CYS A 35 17.28 3.96 -4.66
N LEU A 36 17.87 4.15 -5.83
CA LEU A 36 17.17 4.37 -7.09
C LEU A 36 17.14 3.05 -7.87
N ALA A 37 15.95 2.46 -8.00
CA ALA A 37 15.78 1.19 -8.70
C ALA A 37 16.11 1.33 -10.19
N ASP A 38 16.87 0.39 -10.74
CA ASP A 38 17.05 0.25 -12.19
C ASP A 38 15.94 -0.62 -12.83
N SER A 39 15.93 -0.70 -14.16
CA SER A 39 14.92 -1.46 -14.90
C SER A 39 14.92 -2.95 -14.54
N SER A 40 16.08 -3.54 -14.23
CA SER A 40 16.18 -4.96 -13.86
C SER A 40 15.60 -5.23 -12.46
N GLU A 41 15.80 -4.30 -11.53
CA GLU A 41 15.23 -4.36 -10.18
C GLU A 41 13.70 -4.19 -10.21
N ILE A 42 13.19 -3.30 -11.07
CA ILE A 42 11.75 -3.11 -11.29
C ILE A 42 11.11 -4.37 -11.88
N GLU A 43 11.69 -4.94 -12.94
CA GLU A 43 11.18 -6.18 -13.55
C GLU A 43 11.18 -7.34 -12.54
N ASN A 44 12.23 -7.47 -11.74
CA ASN A 44 12.30 -8.47 -10.67
C ASN A 44 11.16 -8.29 -9.65
N ALA A 45 10.88 -7.05 -9.22
CA ALA A 45 9.78 -6.77 -8.31
C ALA A 45 8.41 -7.12 -8.92
N ILE A 46 8.22 -6.85 -10.21
CA ILE A 46 7.00 -7.19 -10.96
C ILE A 46 6.82 -8.71 -11.04
N ASP A 47 7.86 -9.45 -11.41
CA ASP A 47 7.79 -10.90 -11.53
C ASP A 47 7.54 -11.58 -10.18
N LEU A 48 8.19 -11.13 -9.10
CA LEU A 48 7.91 -11.63 -7.75
C LEU A 48 6.46 -11.34 -7.31
N SER A 49 5.90 -10.19 -7.70
CA SER A 49 4.50 -9.86 -7.45
C SER A 49 3.53 -10.78 -8.21
N LYS A 50 3.84 -11.08 -9.48
CA LYS A 50 3.10 -12.04 -10.31
C LYS A 50 3.15 -13.45 -9.71
N ASP A 51 4.31 -13.89 -9.23
CA ASP A 51 4.49 -15.20 -8.59
C ASP A 51 3.76 -15.30 -7.24
N ALA A 52 3.64 -14.19 -6.51
CA ALA A 52 2.91 -14.14 -5.25
C ALA A 52 1.38 -14.11 -5.47
N PHE A 53 0.90 -13.55 -6.58
CA PHE A 53 -0.53 -13.31 -6.82
C PHE A 53 -1.42 -14.57 -6.71
N PRO A 54 -1.06 -15.74 -7.26
CA PRO A 54 -1.85 -16.97 -7.09
C PRO A 54 -2.06 -17.36 -5.62
N LYS A 55 -1.11 -17.04 -4.74
CA LYS A 55 -1.19 -17.32 -3.30
C LYS A 55 -2.03 -16.28 -2.58
N THR A 56 -1.90 -15.00 -2.94
CA THR A 56 -2.61 -13.90 -2.27
C THR A 56 -4.06 -13.76 -2.72
N ARG A 57 -4.39 -14.10 -3.98
CA ARG A 57 -5.76 -14.01 -4.50
C ARG A 57 -6.76 -14.92 -3.78
N VAL A 58 -6.29 -16.01 -3.16
CA VAL A 58 -7.13 -16.99 -2.45
C VAL A 58 -7.16 -16.79 -0.94
N LEU A 59 -6.52 -15.74 -0.41
CA LEU A 59 -6.58 -15.46 1.02
C LEU A 59 -8.05 -15.33 1.48
N PRO A 60 -8.44 -15.90 2.62
CA PRO A 60 -9.72 -15.60 3.23
C PRO A 60 -9.82 -14.13 3.62
N SER A 61 -11.04 -13.59 3.64
CA SER A 61 -11.29 -12.18 3.99
C SER A 61 -10.77 -11.78 5.37
N TYR A 62 -10.85 -12.69 6.37
CA TYR A 62 -10.32 -12.42 7.70
C TYR A 62 -8.79 -12.28 7.72
N GLN A 63 -8.07 -13.01 6.86
CA GLN A 63 -6.61 -12.87 6.78
C GLN A 63 -6.22 -11.55 6.14
N ARG A 64 -6.94 -11.11 5.09
CA ARG A 64 -6.77 -9.78 4.51
C ARG A 64 -7.03 -8.68 5.54
N SER A 65 -8.12 -8.81 6.31
CA SER A 65 -8.47 -7.89 7.40
C SER A 65 -7.35 -7.80 8.44
N ASN A 66 -6.83 -8.94 8.88
CA ASN A 66 -5.72 -9.00 9.85
C ASN A 66 -4.45 -8.34 9.31
N ILE A 67 -4.10 -8.55 8.03
CA ILE A 67 -2.94 -7.90 7.40
C ILE A 67 -3.09 -6.37 7.42
N CYS A 68 -4.25 -5.84 7.02
CA CYS A 68 -4.51 -4.39 7.07
C CYS A 68 -4.40 -3.86 8.50
N MET A 69 -4.95 -4.59 9.48
CA MET A 69 -4.89 -4.21 10.90
C MET A 69 -3.46 -4.24 11.46
N ASP A 70 -2.63 -5.21 11.05
CA ASP A 70 -1.23 -5.29 11.46
C ASP A 70 -0.41 -4.12 10.88
N ILE A 71 -0.71 -3.69 9.65
CA ILE A 71 -0.13 -2.47 9.06
C ILE A 71 -0.53 -1.24 9.88
N ALA A 72 -1.82 -1.06 10.18
CA ALA A 72 -2.31 0.05 10.99
C ALA A 72 -1.62 0.12 12.36
N ARG A 73 -1.48 -1.02 13.06
CA ARG A 73 -0.74 -1.13 14.32
C ARG A 73 0.75 -0.77 14.15
N GLY A 74 1.38 -1.26 13.08
CA GLY A 74 2.79 -1.00 12.79
C GLY A 74 3.09 0.48 12.49
N ILE A 75 2.15 1.19 11.86
CA ILE A 75 2.22 2.64 11.66
C ILE A 75 2.00 3.35 13.00
N LYS A 76 0.96 2.98 13.74
CA LYS A 76 0.62 3.57 15.05
C LYS A 76 1.77 3.49 16.06
N ASN A 77 2.45 2.36 16.12
CA ASN A 77 3.58 2.15 17.03
C ASN A 77 4.79 3.04 16.69
N ARG A 78 4.85 3.59 15.47
CA ARG A 78 5.92 4.44 14.95
C ARG A 78 5.42 5.81 14.50
N SER A 79 4.26 6.27 15.00
CA SER A 79 3.59 7.46 14.48
C SER A 79 4.49 8.70 14.48
N GLU A 80 5.25 8.91 15.55
CA GLU A 80 6.13 10.08 15.65
C GLU A 80 7.32 9.99 14.69
N GLU A 81 7.88 8.78 14.48
CA GLU A 81 8.94 8.55 13.49
C GLU A 81 8.46 8.91 12.08
N PHE A 82 7.26 8.44 11.70
CA PHE A 82 6.64 8.80 10.44
C PHE A 82 6.38 10.31 10.32
N ALA A 83 5.81 10.93 11.36
CA ALA A 83 5.48 12.35 11.33
C ALA A 83 6.73 13.23 11.17
N VAL A 84 7.81 12.93 11.89
CA VAL A 84 9.08 13.64 11.76
C VAL A 84 9.69 13.45 10.37
N THR A 85 9.62 12.24 9.82
CA THR A 85 10.13 11.95 8.47
C THR A 85 9.36 12.73 7.41
N ILE A 86 8.02 12.67 7.43
CA ILE A 86 7.16 13.42 6.50
C ILE A 86 7.42 14.92 6.59
N ALA A 87 7.54 15.46 7.81
CA ALA A 87 7.82 16.88 8.01
C ALA A 87 9.19 17.30 7.40
N LYS A 88 10.22 16.45 7.55
CA LYS A 88 11.53 16.68 6.96
C LYS A 88 11.53 16.58 5.44
N GLU A 89 10.80 15.62 4.85
CA GLU A 89 10.78 15.42 3.39
C GLU A 89 9.95 16.47 2.66
N SER A 90 8.81 16.87 3.23
CA SER A 90 7.84 17.73 2.54
C SER A 90 7.85 19.18 3.02
N GLY A 91 8.61 19.50 4.07
CA GLY A 91 8.66 20.82 4.68
C GLY A 91 7.36 21.24 5.39
N LYS A 92 6.41 20.32 5.59
CA LYS A 92 5.13 20.65 6.22
C LYS A 92 5.25 20.75 7.75
N PRO A 93 4.45 21.62 8.41
CA PRO A 93 4.37 21.66 9.87
C PRO A 93 4.10 20.27 10.47
N LEU A 94 4.81 19.94 11.56
CA LEU A 94 4.72 18.62 12.22
C LEU A 94 3.29 18.24 12.63
N ILE A 95 2.45 19.23 12.98
CA ILE A 95 1.03 18.99 13.30
C ILE A 95 0.26 18.42 12.09
N TYR A 96 0.54 18.87 10.88
CA TYR A 96 -0.07 18.35 9.65
C TYR A 96 0.51 16.99 9.26
N ALA A 97 1.80 16.76 9.49
CA ALA A 97 2.39 15.43 9.31
C ALA A 97 1.77 14.39 10.25
N ARG A 98 1.57 14.73 11.54
CA ARG A 98 0.85 13.84 12.49
C ARG A 98 -0.59 13.57 12.06
N ALA A 99 -1.29 14.57 11.53
CA ALA A 99 -2.63 14.38 10.99
C ALA A 99 -2.64 13.42 9.78
N GLU A 100 -1.64 13.49 8.90
CA GLU A 100 -1.48 12.55 7.79
C GLU A 100 -1.25 11.11 8.28
N VAL A 101 -0.37 10.92 9.27
CA VAL A 101 -0.12 9.61 9.88
C VAL A 101 -1.42 9.02 10.44
N ASN A 102 -2.21 9.82 11.16
CA ASN A 102 -3.49 9.36 11.69
C ASN A 102 -4.47 8.98 10.58
N ARG A 103 -4.51 9.72 9.46
CA ARG A 103 -5.34 9.37 8.31
C ARG A 103 -4.91 8.04 7.68
N SER A 104 -3.61 7.82 7.51
CA SER A 104 -3.06 6.54 7.03
C SER A 104 -3.48 5.35 7.91
N ILE A 105 -3.41 5.50 9.24
CA ILE A 105 -3.89 4.48 10.20
C ILE A 105 -5.38 4.21 9.99
N SER A 106 -6.21 5.25 9.93
CA SER A 106 -7.65 5.10 9.69
C SER A 106 -7.98 4.47 8.33
N THR A 107 -7.20 4.77 7.28
CA THR A 107 -7.37 4.15 5.95
C THR A 107 -7.23 2.63 6.03
N PHE A 108 -6.16 2.14 6.67
CA PHE A 108 -5.96 0.69 6.86
C PHE A 108 -6.98 0.05 7.81
N GLU A 109 -7.41 0.76 8.87
CA GLU A 109 -8.47 0.29 9.76
C GLU A 109 -9.80 0.14 9.00
N ILE A 110 -10.19 1.12 8.19
CA ILE A 110 -11.40 1.06 7.36
C ILE A 110 -11.26 -0.08 6.32
N ALA A 111 -10.13 -0.15 5.61
CA ALA A 111 -9.88 -1.21 4.64
C ALA A 111 -9.95 -2.61 5.28
N SER A 112 -9.51 -2.75 6.54
CA SER A 112 -9.62 -4.02 7.28
C SER A 112 -11.08 -4.45 7.47
N GLN A 113 -11.99 -3.51 7.70
CA GLN A 113 -13.42 -3.80 7.90
C GLN A 113 -14.10 -4.06 6.56
N GLU A 114 -13.78 -3.28 5.54
CA GLU A 114 -14.36 -3.45 4.20
C GLU A 114 -13.89 -4.74 3.51
N ALA A 115 -12.69 -5.23 3.84
CA ALA A 115 -12.22 -6.53 3.38
C ALA A 115 -13.15 -7.70 3.82
N LEU A 116 -13.89 -7.54 4.92
CA LEU A 116 -14.84 -8.53 5.44
C LEU A 116 -16.22 -8.46 4.76
N ARG A 117 -16.49 -7.41 3.97
CA ARG A 117 -17.81 -7.09 3.39
C ARG A 117 -17.80 -7.08 1.86
N MET A 118 -16.89 -7.86 1.26
CA MET A 118 -16.84 -8.05 -0.20
C MET A 118 -17.91 -9.02 -0.66
N ASP A 119 -19.17 -8.60 -0.52
CA ASP A 119 -20.33 -9.41 -0.85
C ASP A 119 -20.60 -9.45 -2.36
N GLY A 120 -21.38 -10.45 -2.74
CA GLY A 120 -21.92 -10.64 -4.08
C GLY A 120 -23.45 -10.58 -4.07
N GLU A 121 -24.06 -10.64 -5.24
CA GLU A 121 -25.51 -10.56 -5.38
C GLU A 121 -26.07 -11.84 -6.01
N MET A 122 -27.24 -12.27 -5.52
CA MET A 122 -28.05 -13.27 -6.20
C MET A 122 -29.02 -12.56 -7.13
N LEU A 123 -28.97 -12.89 -8.42
CA LEU A 123 -29.78 -12.27 -9.46
C LEU A 123 -30.91 -13.20 -9.90
N THR A 124 -32.12 -12.66 -9.97
CA THR A 124 -33.27 -13.31 -10.61
C THR A 124 -33.09 -13.24 -12.12
N LEU A 125 -32.91 -14.39 -12.79
CA LEU A 125 -32.71 -14.45 -14.24
C LEU A 125 -33.87 -15.11 -14.99
N ASP A 126 -34.81 -15.73 -14.29
CA ASP A 126 -35.98 -16.41 -14.84
C ASP A 126 -37.13 -15.46 -15.22
N ILE A 127 -36.79 -14.30 -15.76
CA ILE A 127 -37.72 -13.25 -16.21
C ILE A 127 -38.38 -13.55 -17.58
N THR A 128 -38.01 -14.66 -18.22
CA THR A 128 -38.60 -15.16 -19.48
C THR A 128 -38.79 -16.67 -19.40
N GLU A 129 -39.70 -17.22 -20.21
CA GLU A 129 -39.95 -18.67 -20.23
C GLU A 129 -38.70 -19.49 -20.59
N SER A 130 -37.88 -18.99 -21.52
CA SER A 130 -36.60 -19.62 -21.91
C SER A 130 -35.52 -19.57 -20.81
N ALA A 131 -35.76 -18.79 -19.76
CA ALA A 131 -34.88 -18.67 -18.60
C ALA A 131 -35.46 -19.30 -17.33
N ARG A 132 -36.56 -20.07 -17.43
CA ARG A 132 -37.21 -20.74 -16.29
C ARG A 132 -36.21 -21.44 -15.36
N GLY A 133 -36.23 -21.09 -14.07
CA GLY A 133 -35.39 -21.69 -13.04
C GLY A 133 -33.92 -21.24 -13.05
N LYS A 134 -33.53 -20.27 -13.88
CA LYS A 134 -32.17 -19.72 -13.90
C LYS A 134 -32.01 -18.64 -12.83
N SER A 135 -30.85 -18.64 -12.19
CA SER A 135 -30.43 -17.61 -11.24
C SER A 135 -28.95 -17.29 -11.45
N GLY A 136 -28.57 -16.07 -11.13
CA GLY A 136 -27.20 -15.57 -11.30
C GLY A 136 -26.54 -15.33 -9.95
N LEU A 137 -25.23 -15.51 -9.88
CA LEU A 137 -24.44 -15.13 -8.72
C LEU A 137 -23.30 -14.22 -9.19
N THR A 138 -23.23 -13.01 -8.65
CA THR A 138 -22.09 -12.12 -8.86
C THR A 138 -21.12 -12.24 -7.69
N ARG A 139 -19.82 -12.12 -7.96
CA ARG A 139 -18.76 -12.12 -6.94
C ARG A 139 -17.64 -11.18 -7.37
N ARG A 140 -16.94 -10.60 -6.40
CA ARG A 140 -15.74 -9.78 -6.64
C ARG A 140 -14.48 -10.63 -6.54
N PHE A 141 -13.54 -10.38 -7.45
CA PHE A 141 -12.23 -11.03 -7.47
C PHE A 141 -11.15 -9.98 -7.71
N PRO A 142 -9.93 -10.16 -7.15
CA PRO A 142 -8.84 -9.23 -7.39
C PRO A 142 -8.40 -9.27 -8.85
N ILE A 143 -8.04 -8.11 -9.40
CA ILE A 143 -7.66 -7.95 -10.81
C ILE A 143 -6.25 -8.46 -11.13
N GLY A 144 -5.35 -8.50 -10.15
CA GLY A 144 -3.93 -8.81 -10.35
C GLY A 144 -3.00 -7.96 -9.47
N PRO A 145 -1.69 -8.06 -9.70
CA PRO A 145 -0.71 -7.08 -9.23
C PRO A 145 -1.08 -5.64 -9.64
N ILE A 146 -0.80 -4.67 -8.77
CA ILE A 146 -1.10 -3.25 -8.97
C ILE A 146 0.19 -2.44 -8.73
N ALA A 147 0.45 -1.46 -9.59
CA ALA A 147 1.49 -0.45 -9.37
C ALA A 147 0.88 0.79 -8.72
N GLY A 148 1.35 1.15 -7.52
CA GLY A 148 0.93 2.35 -6.79
C GLY A 148 2.02 3.42 -6.83
N ILE A 149 1.65 4.65 -7.21
CA ILE A 149 2.54 5.81 -7.24
C ILE A 149 1.89 6.94 -6.44
N SER A 150 2.48 7.30 -5.29
CA SER A 150 2.00 8.36 -4.42
C SER A 150 2.68 9.70 -4.72
N PRO A 151 1.98 10.85 -4.66
CA PRO A 151 2.59 12.16 -4.81
C PRO A 151 3.33 12.61 -3.53
N PHE A 152 4.16 13.65 -3.67
CA PHE A 152 5.01 14.15 -2.59
C PHE A 152 4.25 14.85 -1.43
N ASN A 153 3.02 15.31 -1.66
CA ASN A 153 2.30 16.17 -0.73
C ASN A 153 1.59 15.41 0.40
N PHE A 154 1.26 14.12 0.21
CA PHE A 154 0.73 13.23 1.25
C PHE A 154 1.28 11.80 1.04
N PRO A 155 2.61 11.62 1.13
CA PRO A 155 3.28 10.42 0.66
C PRO A 155 2.83 9.17 1.44
N LEU A 156 2.61 9.27 2.75
CA LEU A 156 2.19 8.14 3.55
C LEU A 156 0.71 7.85 3.35
N ASN A 157 -0.14 8.89 3.36
CA ASN A 157 -1.59 8.67 3.26
C ASN A 157 -2.04 8.19 1.88
N LEU A 158 -1.35 8.56 0.80
CA LEU A 158 -1.74 8.18 -0.57
C LEU A 158 -1.07 6.90 -1.08
N VAL A 159 -0.13 6.34 -0.31
CA VAL A 159 0.35 4.95 -0.51
C VAL A 159 -0.37 3.94 0.40
N SER A 160 -1.23 4.43 1.30
CA SER A 160 -2.02 3.61 2.24
C SER A 160 -3.23 2.96 1.58
#